data_AF-A0A0L1IZC7-F1
#
_entry.id   AF-A0A0L1IZC7-F1
#
_cell.length_a   1.000
_cell.length_b   1.000
_cell.length_c   1.000
_cell.angle_alpha   90.00
_cell.angle_beta   90.00
_cell.angle_gamma   90.00
#
_symmetry.space_group_name_H-M   'P 1'
#
loop_
_entity.id
_entity.type
_entity.pdbx_description
1 polymer ?
#
loop_
_entity_poly.entity_id
_entity_poly.type
_entity_poly.pdbx_seq_one_letter_code
_entity_poly.pdbx_strand_id
1 'polypeptide(L)'
;LQWTDWPESHKGPVITYLANCNGDCATVDKSSLEFFKIDEKGLISGSDNTWASDNLISSNNSWTVTIPSSIAAGNYVMRHEIIALHSAGNKDGAQNYPQCLNFKVTGGGSDKPEGTLGTALYKDTDPGILVNIYQTLSSYTIPGPALYSGSSSSGSSGSGSSSAAPSATASASASVTAAPVQTSTATAYQTSTAVASVTVTGSAPAQTHVQATSSSAAASTPTASSGASSGSSSSSSDLTEYFNSLSAEELLNVIKQTLSWLVTDKIHARDISA
;
A
#
# COMPACT_ATOMS: atom_id res chain seq x y z
N LEU A 1 5.42 1.40 3.75
CA LEU A 1 4.00 1.35 3.36
C LEU A 1 3.24 0.58 4.41
N GLN A 2 2.11 1.11 4.87
CA GLN A 2 1.25 0.47 5.87
C GLN A 2 -0.02 -0.02 5.16
N TRP A 3 -0.23 -1.32 5.16
CA TRP A 3 -1.45 -1.93 4.65
C TRP A 3 -2.49 -2.01 5.78
N THR A 4 -3.76 -2.11 5.37
CA THR A 4 -4.79 -2.69 6.24
C THR A 4 -4.48 -4.16 6.51
N ASP A 5 -5.26 -4.81 7.38
CA ASP A 5 -5.07 -6.23 7.68
C ASP A 5 -5.02 -7.07 6.40
N TRP A 6 -3.88 -7.73 6.17
CA TRP A 6 -3.68 -8.59 5.01
C TRP A 6 -4.07 -10.04 5.36
N PRO A 7 -4.93 -10.71 4.57
CA PRO A 7 -5.34 -12.07 4.89
C PRO A 7 -4.17 -13.06 4.78
N GLU A 8 -4.00 -13.93 5.77
CA GLU A 8 -2.95 -14.97 5.77
C GLU A 8 -3.07 -15.92 4.55
N SER A 9 -4.28 -16.15 4.06
CA SER A 9 -4.50 -16.98 2.87
C SER A 9 -3.94 -16.35 1.59
N HIS A 10 -3.75 -15.02 1.56
CA HIS A 10 -3.30 -14.28 0.38
C HIS A 10 -1.77 -14.29 0.29
N LYS A 11 -1.21 -15.50 0.24
CA LYS A 11 0.21 -15.77 0.08
C LYS A 11 0.72 -15.27 -1.27
N GLY A 12 1.87 -14.62 -1.28
CA GLY A 12 2.54 -14.25 -2.53
C GLY A 12 3.65 -13.21 -2.38
N PRO A 13 4.24 -12.77 -3.51
CA PRO A 13 5.34 -11.82 -3.50
C PRO A 13 4.89 -10.40 -3.14
N VAL A 14 5.87 -9.61 -2.71
CA VAL A 14 5.77 -8.15 -2.56
C VAL A 14 6.84 -7.53 -3.46
N ILE A 15 6.43 -6.58 -4.32
CA ILE A 15 7.27 -6.01 -5.37
C ILE A 15 7.09 -4.49 -5.38
N THR A 16 8.18 -3.75 -5.55
CA THR A 16 8.13 -2.28 -5.68
C THR A 16 8.88 -1.80 -6.92
N TYR A 17 8.25 -0.89 -7.64
CA TYR A 17 8.77 -0.26 -8.85
C TYR A 17 8.78 1.26 -8.71
N LEU A 18 9.64 1.92 -9.47
CA LEU A 18 9.61 3.35 -9.71
C LEU A 18 9.45 3.64 -11.21
N ALA A 19 8.76 4.73 -11.54
CA ALA A 19 8.71 5.30 -12.89
C ALA A 19 8.92 6.81 -12.79
N ASN A 20 9.82 7.37 -13.62
CA ASN A 20 10.05 8.81 -13.65
C ASN A 20 8.87 9.51 -14.33
N CYS A 21 8.35 10.56 -13.71
CA CYS A 21 7.22 11.32 -14.26
C CYS A 21 7.62 12.24 -15.42
N ASN A 22 8.93 12.47 -15.62
CA ASN A 22 9.48 13.40 -16.60
C ASN A 22 8.85 14.81 -16.51
N GLY A 23 8.44 15.20 -15.30
CA GLY A 23 7.58 16.35 -15.05
C GLY A 23 6.84 16.19 -13.72
N ASP A 24 5.67 16.80 -13.61
CA ASP A 24 4.82 16.69 -12.43
C ASP A 24 3.99 15.38 -12.45
N CYS A 25 4.17 14.54 -11.44
CA CYS A 25 3.41 13.30 -11.29
C CYS A 25 1.90 13.52 -11.08
N ALA A 26 1.45 14.72 -10.72
CA ALA A 26 0.03 15.04 -10.64
C ALA A 26 -0.65 15.12 -12.03
N THR A 27 0.13 15.30 -13.10
CA THR A 27 -0.39 15.49 -14.47
C THR A 27 0.15 14.47 -15.48
N VAL A 28 1.02 13.56 -15.04
CA VAL A 28 1.61 12.54 -15.92
C VAL A 28 0.53 11.59 -16.45
N ASP A 29 0.60 11.26 -17.73
CA ASP A 29 -0.21 10.17 -18.29
C ASP A 29 0.31 8.83 -17.77
N LYS A 30 -0.49 8.16 -16.93
CA LYS A 30 -0.14 6.86 -16.35
C LYS A 30 0.18 5.78 -17.39
N SER A 31 -0.36 5.89 -18.63
CA SER A 31 -0.09 4.93 -19.70
C SER A 31 1.31 5.04 -20.28
N SER A 32 1.96 6.19 -20.07
CA SER A 32 3.34 6.47 -20.50
C SER A 32 4.40 6.11 -19.46
N LEU A 33 3.99 5.70 -18.25
CA LEU A 33 4.92 5.38 -17.17
C LEU A 33 5.66 4.07 -17.46
N GLU A 34 6.99 4.17 -17.48
CA GLU A 34 7.91 3.05 -17.62
C GLU A 34 8.53 2.70 -16.26
N PHE A 35 8.17 1.53 -15.73
CA PHE A 35 8.49 1.07 -14.40
C PHE A 35 9.77 0.22 -14.39
N PHE A 36 10.75 0.61 -13.57
CA PHE A 36 11.89 -0.24 -13.23
C PHE A 36 11.74 -0.77 -11.80
N LYS A 37 12.08 -2.04 -11.60
CA LYS A 37 11.91 -2.74 -10.33
C LYS A 37 13.03 -2.37 -9.37
N ILE A 38 12.69 -1.95 -8.14
CA ILE A 38 13.67 -1.55 -7.11
C ILE A 38 13.72 -2.47 -5.89
N ASP A 39 12.68 -3.25 -5.63
CA ASP A 39 12.62 -4.21 -4.54
C ASP A 39 11.73 -5.38 -4.93
N GLU A 40 12.13 -6.59 -4.54
CA GLU A 40 11.31 -7.79 -4.70
C GLU A 40 11.61 -8.83 -3.63
N LYS A 41 10.55 -9.42 -3.10
CA LYS A 41 10.59 -10.61 -2.25
C LYS A 41 9.45 -11.56 -2.64
N GLY A 42 9.77 -12.84 -2.79
CA GLY A 42 8.83 -13.88 -3.19
C GLY A 42 8.66 -14.95 -2.12
N LEU A 43 8.82 -16.22 -2.51
CA LEU A 43 8.86 -17.36 -1.61
C LEU A 43 10.11 -17.30 -0.72
N ILE A 44 9.91 -17.41 0.61
CA ILE A 44 10.97 -17.40 1.64
C ILE A 44 11.36 -18.82 2.01
N SER A 45 10.37 -19.70 2.22
CA SER A 45 10.58 -21.11 2.55
C SER A 45 9.54 -21.96 1.81
N GLY A 46 10.01 -22.84 0.93
CA GLY A 46 9.15 -23.77 0.19
C GLY A 46 8.58 -24.90 1.04
N SER A 47 9.30 -25.32 2.09
CA SER A 47 8.83 -26.34 3.02
C SER A 47 7.74 -25.81 3.94
N ASP A 48 7.87 -24.57 4.39
CA ASP A 48 6.93 -23.95 5.34
C ASP A 48 5.83 -23.15 4.62
N ASN A 49 5.91 -23.06 3.30
CA ASN A 49 5.05 -22.23 2.46
C ASN A 49 4.99 -20.77 2.96
N THR A 50 6.15 -20.22 3.30
CA THR A 50 6.31 -18.86 3.81
C THR A 50 6.69 -17.91 2.67
N TRP A 51 6.00 -16.79 2.58
CA TRP A 51 6.09 -15.79 1.51
C TRP A 51 6.40 -14.39 2.06
N ALA A 52 6.75 -13.48 1.17
CA ALA A 52 6.91 -12.07 1.49
C ALA A 52 5.66 -11.45 2.15
N SER A 53 4.45 -11.85 1.73
CA SER A 53 3.21 -11.45 2.39
C SER A 53 3.13 -11.87 3.86
N ASP A 54 3.70 -13.02 4.24
CA ASP A 54 3.74 -13.46 5.64
C ASP A 54 4.69 -12.57 6.46
N ASN A 55 5.85 -12.20 5.88
CA ASN A 55 6.75 -11.22 6.51
C ASN A 55 6.08 -9.84 6.69
N LEU A 56 5.28 -9.41 5.70
CA LEU A 56 4.50 -8.17 5.78
C LEU A 56 3.48 -8.22 6.93
N ILE A 57 2.73 -9.32 7.06
CA ILE A 57 1.79 -9.55 8.17
C ILE A 57 2.53 -9.49 9.51
N SER A 58 3.65 -10.23 9.63
CA SER A 58 4.46 -10.28 10.85
C SER A 58 5.04 -8.92 11.24
N SER A 59 5.23 -8.04 10.26
CA SER A 59 5.69 -6.66 10.45
C SER A 59 4.52 -5.70 10.66
N ASN A 60 3.44 -6.17 11.28
CA ASN A 60 2.26 -5.38 11.59
C ASN A 60 1.58 -4.80 10.33
N ASN A 61 1.48 -5.61 9.27
CA ASN A 61 0.99 -5.23 7.94
C ASN A 61 1.80 -4.10 7.27
N SER A 62 3.12 -4.07 7.48
CA SER A 62 3.99 -3.02 6.92
C SER A 62 5.09 -3.57 6.01
N TRP A 63 5.50 -2.77 5.02
CA TRP A 63 6.62 -3.06 4.13
C TRP A 63 7.52 -1.84 3.98
N THR A 64 8.83 -2.02 4.18
CA THR A 64 9.83 -0.95 4.06
C THR A 64 10.58 -1.09 2.76
N VAL A 65 10.67 0.00 2.00
CA VAL A 65 11.38 0.07 0.72
C VAL A 65 12.46 1.14 0.82
N THR A 66 13.68 0.81 0.41
CA THR A 66 14.78 1.76 0.30
C THR A 66 14.83 2.32 -1.11
N ILE A 67 14.80 3.64 -1.25
CA ILE A 67 15.02 4.29 -2.55
C ILE A 67 16.51 4.20 -2.89
N PRO A 68 16.91 3.66 -4.06
CA PRO A 68 18.31 3.57 -4.42
C PRO A 68 18.95 4.96 -4.50
N SER A 69 20.10 5.14 -3.87
CA SER A 69 20.79 6.45 -3.86
C SER A 69 21.46 6.81 -5.19
N SER A 70 21.59 5.85 -6.10
CA SER A 70 22.23 6.00 -7.41
C SER A 70 21.32 6.58 -8.49
N ILE A 71 19.98 6.51 -8.33
CA ILE A 71 19.06 7.03 -9.34
C ILE A 71 19.09 8.56 -9.40
N ALA A 72 18.81 9.10 -10.57
CA ALA A 72 18.71 10.55 -10.77
C ALA A 72 17.62 11.17 -9.89
N ALA A 73 17.90 12.35 -9.35
CA ALA A 73 16.89 13.17 -8.70
C ALA A 73 15.72 13.47 -9.66
N GLY A 74 14.50 13.55 -9.14
CA GLY A 74 13.32 13.76 -9.97
C GLY A 74 12.02 13.43 -9.27
N ASN A 75 10.91 13.62 -9.97
CA ASN A 75 9.59 13.21 -9.50
C ASN A 75 9.30 11.82 -10.03
N TYR A 76 8.91 10.92 -9.14
CA TYR A 76 8.65 9.52 -9.46
C TYR A 76 7.27 9.09 -8.97
N VAL A 77 6.63 8.20 -9.73
CA VAL A 77 5.58 7.33 -9.23
C VAL A 77 6.25 6.08 -8.66
N MET A 78 6.04 5.79 -7.38
CA MET A 78 6.29 4.47 -6.82
C MET A 78 5.04 3.64 -6.99
N ARG A 79 5.19 2.44 -7.54
CA ARG A 79 4.15 1.41 -7.61
C ARG A 79 4.57 0.26 -6.70
N HIS A 80 3.90 0.11 -5.57
CA HIS A 80 4.09 -0.99 -4.63
C HIS A 80 2.94 -1.99 -4.79
N GLU A 81 3.24 -3.28 -4.78
CA GLU A 81 2.25 -4.30 -5.10
C GLU A 81 2.46 -5.59 -4.30
N ILE A 82 1.36 -6.17 -3.86
CA ILE A 82 1.28 -7.57 -3.42
C ILE A 82 0.53 -8.34 -4.51
N ILE A 83 1.02 -9.53 -4.87
CA ILE A 83 0.30 -10.43 -5.77
C ILE A 83 -0.17 -11.63 -4.95
N ALA A 84 -1.47 -11.78 -4.72
CA ALA A 84 -2.01 -12.93 -4.00
C ALA A 84 -2.18 -14.13 -4.94
N LEU A 85 -1.62 -15.27 -4.55
CA LEU A 85 -1.49 -16.47 -5.38
C LEU A 85 -2.40 -17.63 -4.96
N HIS A 86 -3.30 -17.41 -4.00
CA HIS A 86 -4.17 -18.48 -3.47
C HIS A 86 -5.07 -19.13 -4.53
N SER A 87 -5.39 -18.44 -5.62
CA SER A 87 -6.14 -19.00 -6.75
C SER A 87 -5.30 -19.14 -8.03
N ALA A 88 -3.99 -18.86 -7.97
CA ALA A 88 -3.10 -18.76 -9.13
C ALA A 88 -2.78 -20.09 -9.82
N GLY A 89 -3.26 -21.22 -9.30
CA GLY A 89 -3.20 -22.50 -10.00
C GLY A 89 -4.10 -22.55 -11.25
N ASN A 90 -5.07 -21.63 -11.33
CA ASN A 90 -5.91 -21.43 -12.51
C ASN A 90 -5.41 -20.22 -13.31
N LYS A 91 -5.58 -20.28 -14.63
CA LYS A 91 -5.39 -19.11 -15.50
C LYS A 91 -6.26 -17.94 -14.99
N ASP A 92 -5.69 -16.74 -15.00
CA ASP A 92 -6.30 -15.50 -14.48
C ASP A 92 -6.64 -15.53 -12.97
N GLY A 93 -6.09 -16.49 -12.22
CA GLY A 93 -6.37 -16.67 -10.80
C GLY A 93 -5.48 -15.87 -9.84
N ALA A 94 -4.34 -15.34 -10.31
CA ALA A 94 -3.52 -14.43 -9.52
C ALA A 94 -4.21 -13.07 -9.34
N GLN A 95 -4.08 -12.48 -8.16
CA GLN A 95 -4.73 -11.21 -7.83
C GLN A 95 -3.69 -10.16 -7.48
N ASN A 96 -3.58 -9.15 -8.34
CA ASN A 96 -2.62 -8.07 -8.21
C ASN A 96 -3.23 -6.88 -7.45
N TYR A 97 -2.55 -6.39 -6.42
CA TYR A 97 -2.97 -5.24 -5.60
C TYR A 97 -1.96 -4.09 -5.70
N PRO A 98 -1.90 -3.36 -6.83
CA PRO A 98 -0.99 -2.24 -6.99
C PRO A 98 -1.49 -0.99 -6.24
N GLN A 99 -0.61 -0.32 -5.52
CA GLN A 99 -0.80 0.98 -4.89
C GLN A 99 0.25 1.95 -5.41
N CYS A 100 -0.17 3.12 -5.87
CA CYS A 100 0.72 4.14 -6.42
C CYS A 100 0.83 5.36 -5.51
N LEU A 101 2.03 5.91 -5.40
CA LEU A 101 2.30 7.13 -4.66
C LEU A 101 3.27 8.03 -5.42
N ASN A 102 3.03 9.34 -5.37
CA ASN A 102 3.87 10.35 -5.97
C ASN A 102 4.89 10.83 -4.93
N PHE A 103 6.16 10.89 -5.30
CA PHE A 103 7.20 11.42 -4.42
C PHE A 103 8.34 12.04 -5.22
N LYS A 104 9.12 12.88 -4.55
CA LYS A 104 10.30 13.54 -5.13
C LYS A 104 11.56 12.94 -4.54
N VAL A 105 12.39 12.37 -5.39
CA VAL A 105 13.76 11.99 -5.03
C VAL A 105 14.61 13.25 -5.02
N THR A 106 15.17 13.56 -3.86
CA THR A 106 16.12 14.66 -3.66
C THR A 106 17.50 14.10 -3.35
N GLY A 107 18.55 14.77 -3.83
CA GLY A 107 19.86 14.11 -3.93
C GLY A 107 19.78 12.92 -4.91
N GLY A 108 20.84 12.13 -4.98
CA GLY A 108 20.87 10.95 -5.85
C GLY A 108 22.15 10.88 -6.69
N GLY A 109 22.16 9.93 -7.61
CA GLY A 109 23.20 9.77 -8.62
C GLY A 109 22.72 10.22 -9.99
N SER A 110 23.20 9.54 -11.03
CA SER A 110 22.88 9.84 -12.43
C SER A 110 22.14 8.71 -13.14
N ASP A 111 21.84 7.62 -12.44
CA ASP A 111 21.30 6.43 -13.08
C ASP A 111 19.87 6.69 -13.53
N LYS A 112 19.57 6.24 -14.75
CA LYS A 112 18.25 6.26 -15.36
C LYS A 112 17.94 4.83 -15.82
N PRO A 113 17.53 3.95 -14.90
CA PRO A 113 17.25 2.56 -15.25
C PRO A 113 16.17 2.48 -16.33
N GLU A 114 16.34 1.58 -17.29
CA GLU A 114 15.33 1.33 -18.32
C GLU A 114 14.07 0.76 -17.67
N GLY A 115 12.91 1.33 -18.01
CA GLY A 115 11.63 0.93 -17.45
C GLY A 115 10.81 0.06 -18.40
N THR A 116 9.75 -0.54 -17.88
CA THR A 116 8.77 -1.34 -18.63
C THR A 116 7.40 -0.71 -18.47
N LEU A 117 6.64 -0.56 -19.56
CA LEU A 117 5.28 -0.05 -19.49
C LEU A 117 4.43 -0.87 -18.52
N GLY A 118 3.53 -0.21 -17.77
CA GLY A 118 2.68 -0.89 -16.79
C GLY A 118 1.90 -2.07 -17.36
N THR A 119 1.43 -1.97 -18.61
CA THR A 119 0.69 -3.02 -19.33
C THR A 119 1.57 -4.16 -19.85
N ALA A 120 2.89 -4.02 -19.77
CA ALA A 120 3.87 -5.01 -20.20
C ALA A 120 4.59 -5.70 -19.00
N LEU A 121 4.24 -5.33 -17.76
CA LEU A 121 4.86 -5.90 -16.57
C LEU A 121 4.59 -7.41 -16.44
N TYR A 122 3.37 -7.86 -16.71
CA TYR A 122 2.94 -9.23 -16.42
C TYR A 122 2.18 -9.84 -17.58
N LYS A 123 2.30 -11.16 -17.72
CA LYS A 123 1.43 -12.00 -18.55
C LYS A 123 0.71 -13.01 -17.66
N ASP A 124 -0.51 -13.35 -18.04
CA ASP A 124 -1.34 -14.37 -17.38
C ASP A 124 -0.71 -15.78 -17.38
N THR A 125 0.29 -16.01 -18.23
CA THR A 125 1.05 -17.27 -18.31
C THR A 125 2.46 -17.20 -17.73
N ASP A 126 2.87 -16.08 -17.10
CA ASP A 126 4.20 -16.02 -16.48
C ASP A 126 4.30 -17.08 -15.36
N PRO A 127 5.46 -17.73 -15.16
CA PRO A 127 5.61 -18.83 -14.21
C PRO A 127 5.41 -18.42 -12.73
N GLY A 128 5.49 -17.11 -12.44
CA GLY A 128 5.13 -16.55 -11.12
C GLY A 128 3.67 -16.11 -11.01
N ILE A 129 2.92 -16.10 -12.11
CA ILE A 129 1.51 -15.67 -12.19
C ILE A 129 0.59 -16.89 -12.30
N LEU A 130 0.91 -17.86 -13.16
CA LEU A 130 0.21 -19.15 -13.24
C LEU A 130 1.03 -20.19 -12.48
N VAL A 131 0.70 -20.37 -11.20
CA VAL A 131 1.47 -21.19 -10.26
C VAL A 131 0.58 -21.83 -9.20
N ASN A 132 0.79 -23.11 -8.93
CA ASN A 132 0.13 -23.81 -7.82
C ASN A 132 0.97 -23.69 -6.54
N ILE A 133 0.54 -22.87 -5.58
CA ILE A 133 1.25 -22.67 -4.30
C ILE A 133 0.90 -23.71 -3.22
N TYR A 134 0.03 -24.66 -3.54
CA TYR A 134 -0.38 -25.74 -2.62
C TYR A 134 0.48 -27.00 -2.73
N GLN A 135 1.44 -27.01 -3.65
CA GLN A 135 2.50 -28.00 -3.71
C GLN A 135 3.79 -27.41 -3.11
N THR A 136 4.72 -28.27 -2.69
CA THR A 136 6.05 -27.82 -2.29
C THR A 136 6.79 -27.25 -3.50
N LEU A 137 7.15 -25.97 -3.43
CA LEU A 137 7.93 -25.28 -4.46
C LEU A 137 9.40 -25.23 -4.04
N SER A 138 10.31 -25.70 -4.89
CA SER A 138 11.76 -25.55 -4.65
C SER A 138 12.25 -24.12 -4.88
N SER A 139 11.56 -23.38 -5.74
CA SER A 139 11.85 -21.99 -6.08
C SER A 139 10.59 -21.31 -6.61
N TYR A 140 10.62 -19.98 -6.65
CA TYR A 140 9.56 -19.15 -7.21
C TYR A 140 10.17 -18.06 -8.07
N THR A 141 9.75 -17.95 -9.33
CA THR A 141 10.16 -16.88 -10.23
C THR A 141 9.28 -15.67 -10.00
N ILE A 142 9.84 -14.60 -9.41
CA ILE A 142 9.10 -13.36 -9.20
C ILE A 142 8.76 -12.74 -10.57
N PRO A 143 7.50 -12.39 -10.85
CA PRO A 143 7.10 -11.84 -12.14
C PRO A 143 7.60 -10.40 -12.34
N GLY A 144 7.49 -9.88 -13.56
CA GLY A 144 7.95 -8.53 -13.91
C GLY A 144 9.38 -8.47 -14.47
N PRO A 145 9.85 -7.28 -14.85
CA PRO A 145 11.21 -7.05 -15.33
C PRO A 145 12.26 -7.38 -14.26
N ALA A 146 13.53 -7.46 -14.68
CA ALA A 146 14.65 -7.70 -13.78
C ALA A 146 14.76 -6.60 -12.70
N LEU A 147 15.23 -6.99 -11.51
CA LEU A 147 15.60 -6.05 -10.46
C LEU A 147 16.74 -5.13 -10.94
N TYR A 148 16.59 -3.83 -10.71
CA TYR A 148 17.64 -2.85 -10.99
C TYR A 148 18.91 -3.16 -10.17
N SER A 149 20.07 -3.19 -10.84
CA SER A 149 21.35 -3.60 -10.23
C SER A 149 21.87 -2.65 -9.14
N GLY A 150 21.41 -1.40 -9.10
CA GLY A 150 21.76 -0.45 -8.05
C GLY A 150 20.84 -0.51 -6.84
N SER A 151 19.84 -1.41 -6.83
CA SER A 151 19.03 -1.66 -5.65
C SER A 151 19.84 -2.37 -4.57
N SER A 152 19.84 -1.82 -3.36
CA SER A 152 20.40 -2.51 -2.20
C SER A 152 19.54 -3.73 -1.89
N SER A 153 19.97 -4.91 -2.35
CA SER A 153 19.33 -6.16 -1.98
C SER A 153 19.55 -6.40 -0.48
N SER A 154 18.54 -6.20 0.35
CA SER A 154 18.52 -6.77 1.69
C SER A 154 18.45 -8.29 1.54
N GLY A 155 19.61 -8.95 1.42
CA GLY A 155 19.87 -10.38 1.56
C GLY A 155 18.93 -11.35 0.82
N SER A 156 19.38 -11.88 -0.31
CA SER A 156 19.34 -13.33 -0.60
C SER A 156 20.15 -13.62 -1.87
N SER A 157 21.29 -14.27 -1.66
CA SER A 157 22.00 -14.98 -2.71
C SER A 157 21.11 -16.11 -3.22
N GLY A 158 20.69 -16.02 -4.47
CA GLY A 158 20.04 -17.08 -5.22
C GLY A 158 20.31 -16.82 -6.70
N SER A 159 21.29 -17.55 -7.23
CA SER A 159 21.90 -17.43 -8.55
C SER A 159 21.00 -16.91 -9.68
N GLY A 160 21.42 -15.78 -10.25
CA GLY A 160 21.00 -15.41 -11.61
C GLY A 160 21.45 -16.47 -12.61
N SER A 161 20.52 -16.90 -13.45
CA SER A 161 20.85 -17.45 -14.76
C SER A 161 20.14 -16.59 -15.79
N SER A 162 20.92 -15.68 -16.37
CA SER A 162 20.69 -15.17 -17.71
C SER A 162 20.59 -16.36 -18.66
N SER A 163 19.49 -16.45 -19.40
CA SER A 163 19.39 -17.33 -20.56
C SER A 163 18.77 -16.54 -21.70
N ALA A 164 19.66 -16.21 -22.65
CA ALA A 164 19.31 -15.74 -23.97
C ALA A 164 18.39 -16.76 -24.66
N ALA A 165 17.46 -16.23 -25.46
CA ALA A 165 16.58 -17.02 -26.31
C ALA A 165 17.37 -17.89 -27.31
N PRO A 166 16.88 -19.11 -27.61
CA PRO A 166 17.14 -19.74 -28.88
C PRO A 166 15.86 -19.86 -29.73
N SER A 167 16.09 -19.66 -31.02
CA SER A 167 15.16 -19.79 -32.13
C SER A 167 14.51 -21.18 -32.26
N ALA A 168 13.36 -21.17 -32.92
CA ALA A 168 12.53 -22.31 -33.25
C ALA A 168 13.26 -23.45 -33.99
N THR A 169 12.95 -24.69 -33.63
CA THR A 169 13.04 -25.85 -34.52
C THR A 169 11.91 -26.83 -34.16
N ALA A 170 11.28 -27.39 -35.18
CA ALA A 170 10.05 -28.18 -35.12
C ALA A 170 10.26 -29.68 -34.85
N SER A 171 9.13 -30.37 -34.58
CA SER A 171 8.88 -31.82 -34.57
C SER A 171 9.19 -32.55 -33.23
N ALA A 172 8.43 -33.52 -32.71
CA ALA A 172 7.34 -34.35 -33.24
C ALA A 172 6.42 -34.84 -32.11
N SER A 173 5.23 -35.31 -32.49
CA SER A 173 4.15 -35.90 -31.68
C SER A 173 4.55 -37.08 -30.78
N ALA A 174 3.96 -37.13 -29.59
CA ALA A 174 3.70 -38.39 -28.88
C ALA A 174 2.35 -38.30 -28.15
N SER A 175 1.42 -39.15 -28.58
CA SER A 175 0.11 -39.38 -27.99
C SER A 175 0.21 -40.18 -26.70
N VAL A 176 -0.37 -39.70 -25.62
CA VAL A 176 -0.60 -40.47 -24.39
C VAL A 176 -2.09 -40.58 -24.10
N THR A 177 -2.49 -41.84 -23.90
CA THR A 177 -3.84 -42.34 -23.67
C THR A 177 -4.39 -41.83 -22.33
N ALA A 178 -5.56 -41.20 -22.35
CA ALA A 178 -6.28 -40.77 -21.15
C ALA A 178 -6.98 -41.96 -20.47
N ALA A 179 -6.79 -42.12 -19.16
CA ALA A 179 -7.59 -42.99 -18.30
C ALA A 179 -8.72 -42.16 -17.64
N PRO A 180 -9.95 -42.70 -17.51
CA PRO A 180 -11.09 -41.94 -16.98
C PRO A 180 -11.01 -41.82 -15.45
N VAL A 181 -11.13 -40.59 -14.94
CA VAL A 181 -11.23 -40.29 -13.50
C VAL A 181 -12.71 -40.17 -13.11
N GLN A 182 -13.07 -40.81 -12.01
CA GLN A 182 -14.44 -40.92 -11.51
C GLN A 182 -14.99 -39.58 -11.01
N THR A 183 -16.24 -39.31 -11.39
CA THR A 183 -17.04 -38.17 -10.92
C THR A 183 -17.66 -38.49 -9.57
N SER A 184 -17.26 -37.80 -8.51
CA SER A 184 -17.96 -37.79 -7.23
C SER A 184 -18.79 -36.51 -7.10
N THR A 185 -20.09 -36.70 -6.95
CA THR A 185 -21.13 -35.68 -6.75
C THR A 185 -20.88 -34.83 -5.50
N ALA A 186 -20.88 -33.50 -5.65
CA ALA A 186 -20.80 -32.56 -4.54
C ALA A 186 -22.17 -32.42 -3.85
N THR A 187 -22.21 -32.68 -2.55
CA THR A 187 -23.35 -32.42 -1.67
C THR A 187 -23.45 -30.93 -1.41
N ALA A 188 -24.62 -30.35 -1.69
CA ALA A 188 -24.95 -28.95 -1.45
C ALA A 188 -24.93 -28.60 0.05
N TYR A 189 -24.20 -27.56 0.43
CA TYR A 189 -24.26 -26.96 1.76
C TYR A 189 -25.42 -25.95 1.80
N GLN A 190 -26.33 -26.15 2.76
CA GLN A 190 -27.46 -25.27 3.06
C GLN A 190 -26.97 -24.04 3.85
N THR A 191 -27.29 -22.85 3.35
CA THR A 191 -27.01 -21.56 3.99
C THR A 191 -28.06 -21.28 5.06
N SER A 192 -27.64 -21.21 6.33
CA SER A 192 -28.47 -20.76 7.45
C SER A 192 -28.12 -19.32 7.80
N THR A 193 -28.97 -18.37 7.44
CA THR A 193 -28.91 -16.98 7.91
C THR A 193 -29.58 -16.85 9.27
N ALA A 194 -28.79 -16.86 10.34
CA ALA A 194 -29.22 -16.40 11.65
C ALA A 194 -28.55 -15.05 11.95
N VAL A 195 -29.34 -13.98 11.93
CA VAL A 195 -28.91 -12.64 12.32
C VAL A 195 -29.01 -12.50 13.84
N ALA A 196 -27.88 -12.26 14.51
CA ALA A 196 -27.85 -11.92 15.92
C ALA A 196 -27.98 -10.40 16.09
N SER A 197 -29.09 -9.95 16.67
CA SER A 197 -29.32 -8.56 17.06
C SER A 197 -28.64 -8.26 18.40
N VAL A 198 -27.62 -7.40 18.40
CA VAL A 198 -26.97 -6.89 19.63
C VAL A 198 -27.68 -5.60 20.04
N THR A 199 -28.29 -5.62 21.23
CA THR A 199 -28.84 -4.42 21.88
C THR A 199 -27.75 -3.79 22.73
N VAL A 200 -27.34 -2.56 22.42
CA VAL A 200 -26.41 -1.77 23.24
C VAL A 200 -27.23 -0.91 24.18
N THR A 201 -27.33 -1.29 25.45
CA THR A 201 -27.80 -0.43 26.53
C THR A 201 -26.68 0.54 26.93
N GLY A 202 -26.81 1.80 26.52
CA GLY A 202 -25.95 2.89 26.97
C GLY A 202 -26.36 3.41 28.35
N SER A 203 -25.41 3.46 29.28
CA SER A 203 -25.56 4.17 30.56
C SER A 203 -24.91 5.55 30.45
N ALA A 204 -25.69 6.60 30.69
CA ALA A 204 -25.25 7.99 30.67
C ALA A 204 -24.26 8.30 31.82
N PRO A 205 -23.29 9.21 31.63
CA PRO A 205 -22.36 9.61 32.69
C PRO A 205 -23.04 10.50 33.73
N ALA A 206 -22.73 10.25 35.00
CA ALA A 206 -23.18 11.03 36.15
C ALA A 206 -22.54 12.44 36.13
N GLN A 207 -23.39 13.47 36.24
CA GLN A 207 -22.96 14.86 36.42
C GLN A 207 -22.65 15.13 37.90
N THR A 208 -21.41 15.50 38.21
CA THR A 208 -21.05 16.11 39.49
C THR A 208 -21.02 17.62 39.35
N HIS A 209 -22.00 18.27 39.99
CA HIS A 209 -22.01 19.70 40.23
C HIS A 209 -20.83 20.10 41.12
N VAL A 210 -20.06 21.10 40.69
CA VAL A 210 -19.18 21.87 41.59
C VAL A 210 -19.57 23.34 41.48
N GLN A 211 -19.90 23.89 42.65
CA GLN A 211 -20.49 25.19 42.87
C GLN A 211 -19.44 26.29 42.66
N ALA A 212 -19.79 27.30 41.86
CA ALA A 212 -18.98 28.50 41.64
C ALA A 212 -18.99 29.40 42.90
N THR A 213 -17.81 29.82 43.33
CA THR A 213 -17.61 30.95 44.23
C THR A 213 -17.05 32.13 43.44
N SER A 214 -17.76 33.24 43.56
CA SER A 214 -17.49 34.55 42.95
C SER A 214 -16.33 35.28 43.60
N SER A 215 -15.48 35.90 42.80
CA SER A 215 -14.77 37.13 43.18
C SER A 215 -14.43 37.97 41.94
N SER A 216 -14.66 39.27 42.11
CA SER A 216 -14.61 40.35 41.13
C SER A 216 -13.20 40.84 40.80
N ALA A 217 -12.95 41.31 39.56
CA ALA A 217 -12.42 42.67 39.32
C ALA A 217 -12.28 43.01 37.82
N ALA A 218 -12.85 44.18 37.50
CA ALA A 218 -12.39 45.27 36.64
C ALA A 218 -12.01 45.04 35.14
N ALA A 219 -12.68 45.87 34.34
CA ALA A 219 -12.55 46.05 32.90
C ALA A 219 -11.30 46.84 32.46
N SER A 220 -10.86 46.62 31.21
CA SER A 220 -10.45 47.69 30.30
C SER A 220 -10.38 47.19 28.85
N THR A 221 -10.83 48.05 27.93
CA THR A 221 -10.78 47.95 26.46
C THR A 221 -10.04 49.18 25.92
N PRO A 222 -9.80 49.33 24.60
CA PRO A 222 -9.00 48.51 23.68
C PRO A 222 -7.95 49.39 22.93
N THR A 223 -7.04 48.84 22.12
CA THR A 223 -6.40 49.59 21.00
C THR A 223 -5.98 48.63 19.89
N ALA A 224 -6.40 48.96 18.66
CA ALA A 224 -6.12 48.22 17.43
C ALA A 224 -4.75 48.57 16.83
N SER A 225 -4.11 47.60 16.16
CA SER A 225 -3.15 47.88 15.09
C SER A 225 -3.03 46.69 14.13
N SER A 226 -3.07 47.04 12.85
CA SER A 226 -2.96 46.28 11.61
C SER A 226 -1.63 45.54 11.39
N GLY A 227 -1.65 44.47 10.58
CA GLY A 227 -0.47 44.09 9.77
C GLY A 227 -0.35 42.64 9.31
N ALA A 228 -0.64 42.40 8.04
CA ALA A 228 -0.03 41.44 7.11
C ALA A 228 -0.02 39.92 7.42
N SER A 229 -0.77 39.17 6.62
CA SER A 229 -0.68 37.71 6.48
C SER A 229 0.36 37.31 5.44
N SER A 230 1.45 36.69 5.89
CA SER A 230 2.35 35.88 5.07
C SER A 230 2.39 34.46 5.65
N GLY A 231 1.81 33.51 4.91
CA GLY A 231 1.72 32.11 5.31
C GLY A 231 3.10 31.50 5.48
N SER A 232 3.37 31.01 6.69
CA SER A 232 4.59 30.29 7.07
C SER A 232 4.19 28.97 7.69
N SER A 233 4.81 27.89 7.22
CA SER A 233 4.70 26.52 7.74
C SER A 233 5.03 26.46 9.23
N SER A 234 4.07 26.07 10.06
CA SER A 234 4.22 25.98 11.52
C SER A 234 4.94 24.71 11.94
N SER A 235 5.94 24.89 12.79
CA SER A 235 6.66 23.85 13.52
C SER A 235 5.86 23.41 14.75
N SER A 236 6.21 22.29 15.39
CA SER A 236 5.48 21.78 16.57
C SER A 236 5.50 22.73 17.78
N SER A 237 6.43 23.71 17.82
CA SER A 237 6.46 24.78 18.83
C SER A 237 5.41 25.87 18.58
N ASP A 238 5.05 26.14 17.31
CA ASP A 238 4.06 27.16 16.96
C ASP A 238 2.64 26.77 17.39
N LEU A 239 2.30 25.48 17.35
CA LEU A 239 0.98 25.01 17.78
C LEU A 239 0.79 25.15 19.29
N THR A 240 1.84 24.91 20.06
CA THR A 240 1.78 24.98 21.52
C THR A 240 1.62 26.44 21.97
N GLU A 241 2.35 27.37 21.36
CA GLU A 241 2.18 28.81 21.63
C GLU A 241 0.81 29.32 21.16
N TYR A 242 0.33 28.85 20.02
CA TYR A 242 -1.01 29.17 19.53
C TYR A 242 -2.10 28.74 20.53
N PHE A 243 -2.09 27.49 21.01
CA PHE A 243 -3.10 27.03 21.96
C PHE A 243 -3.01 27.71 23.33
N ASN A 244 -1.80 28.06 23.76
CA ASN A 244 -1.61 28.81 25.01
C ASN A 244 -2.02 30.28 24.89
N SER A 245 -2.14 30.82 23.66
CA SER A 245 -2.57 32.20 23.42
C SER A 245 -4.09 32.39 23.39
N LEU A 246 -4.87 31.31 23.31
CA LEU A 246 -6.33 31.36 23.19
C LEU A 246 -7.00 31.53 24.57
N SER A 247 -8.08 32.30 24.62
CA SER A 247 -9.01 32.28 25.76
C SER A 247 -9.73 30.93 25.86
N ALA A 248 -10.34 30.66 27.02
CA ALA A 248 -11.08 29.42 27.24
C ALA A 248 -12.25 29.25 26.22
N GLU A 249 -12.91 30.34 25.86
CA GLU A 249 -14.00 30.38 24.90
C GLU A 249 -13.51 30.13 23.46
N GLU A 250 -12.36 30.69 23.09
CA GLU A 250 -11.76 30.49 21.78
C GLU A 250 -11.22 29.07 21.61
N LEU A 251 -10.53 28.54 22.64
CA LEU A 251 -10.07 27.16 22.65
C LEU A 251 -11.24 26.19 22.56
N LEU A 252 -12.33 26.45 23.29
CA LEU A 252 -13.55 25.65 23.23
C LEU A 252 -14.20 25.70 21.84
N ASN A 253 -14.16 26.84 21.15
CA ASN A 253 -14.66 26.95 19.78
C ASN A 253 -13.79 26.20 18.77
N VAL A 254 -12.45 26.25 18.91
CA VAL A 254 -11.52 25.47 18.07
C VAL A 254 -11.74 23.98 18.25
N ILE A 255 -11.89 23.50 19.49
CA ILE A 255 -12.18 22.10 19.79
C ILE A 255 -13.53 21.68 19.21
N LYS A 256 -14.57 22.51 19.37
CA LYS A 256 -15.91 22.22 18.83
C LYS A 256 -15.91 22.18 17.30
N GLN A 257 -15.24 23.10 16.61
CA GLN A 257 -15.12 23.06 15.15
C GLN A 257 -14.35 21.82 14.67
N THR A 258 -13.24 21.51 15.32
CA THR A 258 -12.41 20.34 14.95
C THR A 258 -13.19 19.03 15.13
N LEU A 259 -13.89 18.87 16.26
CA LEU A 259 -14.70 17.70 16.53
C LEU A 259 -15.99 17.67 15.69
N SER A 260 -16.61 18.82 15.42
CA SER A 260 -17.78 18.90 14.53
C SER A 260 -17.40 18.51 13.10
N TRP A 261 -16.24 18.92 12.60
CA TRP A 261 -15.70 18.45 11.32
C TRP A 261 -15.47 16.92 11.36
N LEU A 262 -14.91 16.40 12.45
CA LEU A 262 -14.61 14.97 12.60
C LEU A 262 -15.87 14.07 12.70
N VAL A 263 -16.97 14.60 13.26
CA VAL A 263 -18.16 13.81 13.63
C VAL A 263 -19.33 14.02 12.69
N THR A 264 -19.48 15.22 12.11
CA THR A 264 -20.71 15.59 11.38
C THR A 264 -20.58 15.44 9.88
N ASP A 265 -19.36 15.52 9.34
CA ASP A 265 -19.10 15.35 7.91
C ASP A 265 -18.17 14.15 7.67
N LYS A 266 -18.77 12.94 7.61
CA LYS A 266 -18.11 11.80 6.95
C LYS A 266 -18.07 12.06 5.45
N ILE A 267 -17.23 13.00 5.02
CA ILE A 267 -16.86 13.12 3.62
C ILE A 267 -15.79 12.06 3.38
N HIS A 268 -16.16 11.00 2.65
CA HIS A 268 -15.20 10.08 2.08
C HIS A 268 -14.19 10.89 1.24
N ALA A 269 -12.90 10.56 1.31
CA ALA A 269 -11.84 11.21 0.54
C ALA A 269 -12.03 11.17 -1.01
N ARG A 270 -13.13 10.61 -1.50
CA ARG A 270 -13.56 10.63 -2.91
C ARG A 270 -14.38 11.87 -3.31
N ASP A 271 -14.84 12.69 -2.36
CA ASP A 271 -15.71 13.85 -2.65
C ASP A 271 -14.97 15.21 -2.68
N ILE A 272 -13.64 15.20 -2.66
CA ILE A 272 -12.84 16.42 -2.89
C ILE A 272 -12.61 16.60 -4.40
N SER A 273 -13.70 16.76 -5.15
CA SER A 273 -13.69 17.32 -6.50
C SER A 273 -15.12 17.74 -6.90
N ALA A 274 -15.53 18.90 -6.42
CA ALA A 274 -16.62 19.72 -6.98
C ALA A 274 -16.31 21.20 -6.72
#